data_AF-A0A4R4PS60-F1
#
_entry.id   AF-A0A4R4PS60-F1
#
_cell.length_a   1.000
_cell.length_b   1.000
_cell.length_c   1.000
_cell.angle_alpha   90.00
_cell.angle_beta   90.00
_cell.angle_gamma   90.00
#
_symmetry.space_group_name_H-M   'P 1'
#
loop_
_entity.id
_entity.type
_entity.pdbx_description
1 polymer ?
#
loop_
_entity_poly.entity_id
_entity_poly.type
_entity_poly.pdbx_seq_one_letter_code
_entity_poly.pdbx_strand_id
1 'polypeptide(L)'
;MRPLLLLDFDGPLNPHTKPPPPGYLRHEIAEGTKSWVVHLNPHHGVELRALAATFDLVWASSWEHGANRLLSPLLGLPQLPTILWPDRTPIPGRSWKTPYVAEWVGDRSFVWVDDGVGDADVAYFPGAHQVVWPVDGRTGLTPDDFRAIRNSFADNGDPAHS
;
A
#
# COMPACT_ATOMS: atom_id res chain seq x y z
N MET A 1 19.41 -5.10 2.17
CA MET A 1 18.10 -4.89 2.82
C MET A 1 17.04 -4.93 1.73
N ARG A 2 15.85 -5.47 1.99
CA ARG A 2 14.78 -5.54 0.99
C ARG A 2 14.16 -4.15 0.75
N PRO A 3 13.65 -3.82 -0.44
CA PRO A 3 12.84 -2.62 -0.62
C PRO A 3 11.58 -2.65 0.26
N LEU A 4 11.06 -1.48 0.63
CA LEU A 4 9.80 -1.36 1.37
C LEU A 4 8.62 -1.43 0.40
N LEU A 5 7.50 -2.01 0.83
CA LEU A 5 6.20 -1.85 0.17
C LEU A 5 5.26 -1.14 1.13
N LEU A 6 5.03 0.15 0.89
CA LEU A 6 4.16 1.00 1.70
C LEU A 6 2.73 0.91 1.16
N LEU A 7 1.80 0.51 2.02
CA LEU A 7 0.43 0.17 1.63
C LEU A 7 -0.58 1.11 2.26
N ASP A 8 -1.32 1.86 1.45
CA ASP A 8 -2.64 2.32 1.86
C ASP A 8 -3.70 1.21 1.73
N PHE A 9 -4.84 1.41 2.37
CA PHE A 9 -5.95 0.49 2.40
C PHE A 9 -7.14 0.98 1.56
N ASP A 10 -7.70 2.15 1.91
CA ASP A 10 -8.86 2.70 1.22
C ASP A 10 -8.43 3.17 -0.17
N GLY A 11 -9.12 2.70 -1.21
CA GLY A 11 -8.65 2.81 -2.60
C GLY A 11 -7.93 1.54 -3.05
N PRO A 12 -6.64 1.31 -2.70
CA PRO A 12 -5.87 0.17 -3.21
C PRO A 12 -6.42 -1.21 -2.84
N LEU A 13 -6.82 -1.43 -1.58
CA LEU A 13 -7.30 -2.72 -1.09
C LEU A 13 -8.81 -2.73 -0.85
N ASN A 14 -9.41 -1.56 -0.66
CA ASN A 14 -10.84 -1.35 -0.47
C ASN A 14 -11.35 -0.28 -1.45
N PRO A 15 -11.78 -0.66 -2.67
CA PRO A 15 -12.22 0.28 -3.68
C PRO A 15 -13.40 1.14 -3.22
N HIS A 16 -13.37 2.42 -3.59
CA HIS A 16 -14.40 3.40 -3.25
C HIS A 16 -15.72 3.15 -4.00
N THR A 17 -15.67 2.53 -5.18
CA THR A 17 -16.86 2.26 -6.01
C THR A 17 -17.81 1.29 -5.32
N LYS A 18 -19.12 1.59 -5.40
CA LYS A 18 -20.20 0.74 -4.88
C LYS A 18 -21.24 0.48 -6.00
N PRO A 19 -21.52 -0.79 -6.36
CA PRO A 19 -20.88 -2.02 -5.85
C PRO A 19 -19.38 -2.08 -6.23
N PRO A 20 -18.55 -2.82 -5.47
CA PRO A 20 -17.14 -2.97 -5.81
C PRO A 20 -16.97 -3.79 -7.10
N PRO A 21 -15.76 -3.81 -7.69
CA PRO A 21 -15.44 -4.72 -8.78
C PRO A 21 -15.67 -6.19 -8.43
N PRO A 22 -15.84 -7.07 -9.43
CA PRO A 22 -15.98 -8.51 -9.19
C PRO A 22 -14.82 -9.10 -8.37
N GLY A 23 -15.14 -10.06 -7.50
CA GLY A 23 -14.16 -10.74 -6.65
C GLY A 23 -13.95 -10.12 -5.26
N TYR A 24 -14.47 -8.92 -5.02
CA TYR A 24 -14.47 -8.32 -3.69
C TYR A 24 -15.63 -8.83 -2.84
N LEU A 25 -15.34 -9.20 -1.60
CA LEU A 25 -16.28 -9.69 -0.61
C LEU A 25 -16.54 -8.60 0.43
N ARG A 26 -17.79 -8.50 0.90
CA ARG A 26 -18.20 -7.55 1.93
C ARG A 26 -17.80 -8.08 3.32
N HIS A 27 -17.15 -7.24 4.12
CA HIS A 27 -16.81 -7.50 5.50
C HIS A 27 -17.35 -6.38 6.40
N GLU A 28 -17.85 -6.77 7.57
CA GLU A 28 -18.14 -5.84 8.65
C GLU A 28 -17.04 -5.96 9.71
N ILE A 29 -16.42 -4.84 10.04
CA ILE A 29 -15.42 -4.74 11.10
C ILE A 29 -15.86 -3.72 12.13
N ALA A 30 -15.46 -3.91 13.38
CA ALA A 30 -15.82 -3.02 14.46
C ALA A 30 -14.67 -2.87 15.47
N GLU A 31 -14.58 -1.69 16.06
CA GLU A 31 -13.67 -1.37 17.15
C GLU A 31 -14.37 -0.42 18.14
N GLY A 32 -14.61 -0.91 19.35
CA GLY A 32 -15.43 -0.20 20.34
C GLY A 32 -16.84 0.02 19.81
N THR A 33 -17.27 1.29 19.74
CA THR A 33 -18.59 1.69 19.25
C THR A 33 -18.64 1.99 17.75
N LYS A 34 -17.50 1.92 17.06
CA LYS A 34 -17.41 2.22 15.63
C LYS A 34 -17.47 0.92 14.84
N SER A 35 -18.20 0.95 13.72
CA SER A 35 -18.23 -0.14 12.75
C SER A 35 -18.09 0.39 11.34
N TRP A 36 -17.52 -0.43 10.46
CA TRP A 36 -17.27 -0.12 9.06
C TRP A 36 -17.66 -1.30 8.19
N VAL A 37 -18.11 -0.99 6.98
CA VAL A 37 -18.29 -1.97 5.91
C VAL A 37 -17.14 -1.77 4.91
N VAL A 38 -16.29 -2.78 4.79
CA VAL A 38 -15.17 -2.78 3.83
C VAL A 38 -15.37 -3.88 2.80
N HIS A 39 -14.78 -3.72 1.63
CA HIS A 39 -14.82 -4.73 0.58
C HIS A 39 -13.39 -5.17 0.29
N LEU A 40 -13.12 -6.46 0.45
CA LEU A 40 -11.77 -7.02 0.28
C LEU A 40 -11.78 -8.16 -0.73
N ASN A 41 -10.77 -8.19 -1.59
CA ASN A 41 -10.54 -9.32 -2.45
C ASN A 41 -9.63 -10.34 -1.72
N PRO A 42 -10.07 -11.58 -1.48
CA PRO A 42 -9.26 -12.58 -0.78
C PRO A 42 -7.93 -12.91 -1.49
N HIS A 43 -7.84 -12.68 -2.80
CA HIS A 43 -6.60 -12.88 -3.56
C HIS A 43 -5.53 -11.84 -3.21
N HIS A 44 -5.91 -10.63 -2.75
CA HIS A 44 -4.93 -9.60 -2.38
C HIS A 44 -4.07 -10.05 -1.19
N GLY A 45 -4.65 -10.77 -0.23
CA GLY A 45 -3.86 -11.34 0.87
C GLY A 45 -2.82 -12.35 0.39
N VAL A 46 -3.15 -13.16 -0.62
CA VAL A 46 -2.22 -14.12 -1.24
C VAL A 46 -1.09 -13.39 -1.96
N GLU A 47 -1.42 -12.40 -2.77
CA GLU A 47 -0.46 -11.58 -3.52
C GLU A 47 0.48 -10.80 -2.59
N LEU A 48 -0.05 -10.16 -1.55
CA LEU A 48 0.76 -9.42 -0.57
C LEU A 48 1.72 -10.32 0.20
N ARG A 49 1.30 -11.54 0.57
CA ARG A 49 2.21 -12.53 1.17
C ARG A 49 3.29 -13.00 0.21
N ALA A 50 2.99 -13.14 -1.09
CA ALA A 50 3.99 -13.46 -2.09
C ALA A 50 5.00 -12.32 -2.25
N LEU A 51 4.54 -11.06 -2.28
CA LEU A 51 5.41 -9.88 -2.31
C LEU A 51 6.27 -9.76 -1.05
N ALA A 52 5.82 -10.26 0.09
CA ALA A 52 6.60 -10.27 1.33
C ALA A 52 7.87 -11.14 1.27
N ALA A 53 8.11 -11.90 0.19
CA ALA A 53 9.41 -12.52 -0.08
C ALA A 53 10.45 -11.48 -0.53
N THR A 54 10.05 -10.52 -1.36
CA THR A 54 10.92 -9.50 -1.95
C THR A 54 10.90 -8.18 -1.20
N PHE A 55 9.77 -7.84 -0.55
CA PHE A 55 9.57 -6.57 0.13
C PHE A 55 9.41 -6.72 1.64
N ASP A 56 9.81 -5.68 2.37
CA ASP A 56 9.37 -5.45 3.74
C ASP A 56 8.06 -4.64 3.68
N LEU A 57 6.91 -5.27 3.99
CA LEU A 57 5.59 -4.62 3.94
C LEU A 57 5.40 -3.67 5.13
N VAL A 58 4.82 -2.50 4.87
CA VAL A 58 4.56 -1.45 5.86
C VAL A 58 3.17 -0.87 5.62
N TRP A 59 2.39 -0.67 6.68
CA TRP A 59 1.14 0.10 6.58
C TRP A 59 1.45 1.60 6.47
N ALA A 60 1.10 2.19 5.33
CA ALA A 60 1.03 3.63 5.09
C ALA A 60 -0.44 4.08 4.96
N SER A 61 -1.28 3.54 5.83
CA SER A 61 -2.72 3.79 5.82
C SER A 61 -3.17 4.80 6.88
N SER A 62 -4.20 5.57 6.57
CA SER A 62 -4.87 6.46 7.52
C SER A 62 -5.44 5.74 8.75
N TRP A 63 -5.61 4.42 8.68
CA TRP A 63 -6.04 3.53 9.77
C TRP A 63 -4.95 3.31 10.83
N GLU A 64 -3.68 3.62 10.53
CA GLU A 64 -2.53 3.48 11.44
C GLU A 64 -2.53 2.08 12.10
N HIS A 65 -2.35 2.00 13.42
CA HIS A 65 -2.37 0.72 14.14
C HIS A 65 -3.70 -0.04 14.02
N GLY A 66 -4.79 0.64 13.66
CA GLY A 66 -6.06 -0.01 13.33
C GLY A 66 -5.94 -0.97 12.13
N ALA A 67 -5.03 -0.70 11.18
CA ALA A 67 -4.80 -1.60 10.05
C ALA A 67 -4.27 -2.98 10.49
N ASN A 68 -3.38 -2.99 11.48
CA ASN A 68 -2.90 -4.25 12.08
C ASN A 68 -4.01 -4.97 12.84
N ARG A 69 -4.83 -4.25 13.60
CA ARG A 69 -5.87 -4.87 14.44
C ARG A 69 -7.07 -5.39 13.65
N LEU A 70 -7.49 -4.66 12.63
CA LEU A 70 -8.77 -4.89 11.94
C LEU A 70 -8.61 -5.46 10.54
N LEU A 71 -7.54 -5.11 9.82
CA LEU A 71 -7.41 -5.41 8.39
C LEU A 71 -6.45 -6.57 8.11
N SER A 72 -5.33 -6.62 8.84
CA SER A 72 -4.32 -7.66 8.68
C SER A 72 -4.88 -9.07 8.90
N PRO A 73 -5.76 -9.35 9.89
CA PRO A 73 -6.40 -10.67 10.03
C PRO A 73 -7.25 -11.06 8.82
N LEU A 74 -7.96 -10.12 8.22
CA LEU A 74 -8.80 -10.38 7.04
C LEU A 74 -7.96 -10.67 5.78
N LEU A 75 -6.78 -10.07 5.69
CA LEU A 75 -5.82 -10.28 4.60
C LEU A 75 -4.88 -11.47 4.86
N GLY A 76 -4.90 -12.05 6.07
CA GLY A 76 -3.96 -13.08 6.51
C GLY A 76 -2.52 -12.57 6.52
N LEU A 77 -2.30 -11.32 6.93
CA LEU A 77 -0.99 -10.69 7.09
C LEU A 77 -0.54 -10.75 8.55
N PRO A 78 0.77 -10.86 8.83
CA PRO A 78 1.29 -10.66 10.18
C PRO A 78 1.14 -9.19 10.59
N GLN A 79 1.48 -8.87 11.84
CA GLN A 79 1.63 -7.47 12.24
C GLN A 79 2.76 -6.82 11.44
N LEU A 80 2.46 -5.71 10.78
CA LEU A 80 3.40 -4.94 9.97
C LEU A 80 3.85 -3.66 10.70
N PRO A 81 5.05 -3.14 10.41
CA PRO A 81 5.39 -1.75 10.75
C PRO A 81 4.32 -0.78 10.23
N THR A 82 4.15 0.34 10.90
CA THR A 82 3.08 1.30 10.62
C THR A 82 3.63 2.72 10.65
N ILE A 83 3.37 3.49 9.60
CA ILE A 83 3.63 4.93 9.58
C ILE A 83 2.50 5.63 10.33
N LEU A 84 2.85 6.54 11.23
CA LEU A 84 1.91 7.33 12.01
C LEU A 84 1.79 8.74 11.44
N TRP A 85 0.64 9.36 11.66
CA TRP A 85 0.30 10.66 11.09
C TRP A 85 -0.02 11.67 12.19
N PRO A 86 0.97 12.47 12.65
CA PRO A 86 0.75 13.46 13.70
C PRO A 86 -0.31 14.51 13.35
N ASP A 87 -0.42 14.86 12.06
CA ASP A 87 -1.40 15.79 11.53
C ASP A 87 -1.84 15.34 10.12
N ARG A 88 -3.03 15.77 9.70
CA ARG A 88 -3.65 15.45 8.41
C ARG A 88 -3.99 16.72 7.61
N THR A 89 -3.23 17.80 7.83
CA THR A 89 -3.44 19.05 7.09
C THR A 89 -3.27 18.82 5.59
N PRO A 90 -4.29 19.14 4.77
CA PRO A 90 -4.20 18.98 3.32
C PRO A 90 -3.05 19.78 2.71
N ILE A 91 -2.34 19.17 1.77
CA ILE A 91 -1.31 19.82 0.97
C ILE A 91 -1.87 20.04 -0.44
N PRO A 92 -1.95 21.29 -0.94
CA PRO A 92 -2.45 21.54 -2.28
C PRO A 92 -1.64 20.79 -3.34
N GLY A 93 -2.32 19.99 -4.16
CA GLY A 93 -1.74 19.29 -5.31
C GLY A 93 -0.90 18.05 -4.98
N ARG A 94 -0.90 17.56 -3.73
CA ARG A 94 -0.10 16.41 -3.28
C ARG A 94 -0.82 15.65 -2.16
N SER A 95 -0.51 14.38 -1.94
CA SER A 95 -0.93 13.69 -0.72
C SER A 95 -0.38 14.38 0.54
N TRP A 96 -1.24 14.54 1.55
CA TRP A 96 -0.85 15.06 2.86
C TRP A 96 0.09 14.10 3.63
N LYS A 97 0.15 12.82 3.21
CA LYS A 97 1.02 11.80 3.80
C LYS A 97 2.49 11.92 3.37
N THR A 98 2.74 12.54 2.21
CA THR A 98 4.05 12.56 1.55
C THR A 98 5.22 13.03 2.41
N PRO A 99 5.16 14.14 3.18
CA PRO A 99 6.27 14.52 4.04
C PRO A 99 6.58 13.45 5.11
N TYR A 100 5.55 12.82 5.69
CA TYR A 100 5.73 11.79 6.71
C TYR A 100 6.27 10.48 6.12
N VAL A 101 5.83 10.12 4.91
CA VAL A 101 6.39 8.98 4.17
C VAL A 101 7.88 9.21 3.94
N ALA A 102 8.27 10.40 3.46
CA ALA A 102 9.66 10.73 3.19
C ALA A 102 10.54 10.71 4.45
N GLU A 103 10.04 11.26 5.56
CA GLU A 103 10.75 11.19 6.84
C GLU A 103 10.92 9.75 7.31
N TRP A 104 9.87 8.92 7.21
CA TRP A 104 9.88 7.54 7.71
C TRP A 104 10.81 6.63 6.91
N VAL A 105 10.79 6.74 5.58
CA VAL A 105 11.59 5.86 4.70
C VAL A 105 13.05 6.30 4.59
N GLY A 106 13.34 7.60 4.75
CA GLY A 106 14.66 8.16 4.48
C GLY A 106 15.17 7.78 3.09
N ASP A 107 16.40 7.28 3.02
CA ASP A 107 17.04 6.87 1.75
C ASP A 107 16.70 5.44 1.30
N ARG A 108 15.78 4.74 1.99
CA ARG A 108 15.42 3.36 1.63
C ARG A 108 14.75 3.31 0.25
N SER A 109 15.04 2.24 -0.49
CA SER A 109 14.25 1.88 -1.67
C SER A 109 12.85 1.46 -1.27
N PHE A 110 11.83 1.91 -2.01
CA PHE A 110 10.44 1.58 -1.72
C PHE A 110 9.53 1.63 -2.97
N VAL A 111 8.37 0.98 -2.83
CA VAL A 111 7.16 1.23 -3.63
C VAL A 111 6.08 1.72 -2.68
N TRP A 112 5.45 2.86 -2.96
CA TRP A 112 4.33 3.39 -2.19
C TRP A 112 3.04 3.32 -3.01
N VAL A 113 2.12 2.48 -2.56
CA VAL A 113 0.83 2.22 -3.21
C VAL A 113 -0.27 2.99 -2.47
N ASP A 114 -0.90 3.93 -3.17
CA ASP A 114 -1.91 4.84 -2.62
C ASP A 114 -2.78 5.39 -3.77
N ASP A 115 -4.05 5.70 -3.52
CA ASP A 115 -4.94 6.32 -4.52
C ASP A 115 -5.00 7.86 -4.40
N GLY A 116 -4.47 8.41 -3.30
CA GLY A 116 -4.39 9.83 -3.02
C GLY A 116 -3.10 10.50 -3.52
N VAL A 117 -2.25 9.79 -4.24
CA VAL A 117 -0.97 10.29 -4.79
C VAL A 117 -1.08 10.58 -6.28
N GLY A 118 -0.27 11.51 -6.77
CA GLY A 118 -0.18 11.84 -8.19
C GLY A 118 1.20 12.34 -8.61
N ASP A 119 1.26 13.05 -9.74
CA ASP A 119 2.53 13.49 -10.36
C ASP A 119 3.41 14.33 -9.41
N ALA A 120 2.79 15.13 -8.54
CA ALA A 120 3.53 15.95 -7.57
C ALA A 120 4.15 15.14 -6.42
N ASP A 121 3.58 13.96 -6.12
CA ASP A 121 4.14 12.98 -5.18
C ASP A 121 5.28 12.22 -5.85
N VAL A 122 5.09 11.76 -7.09
CA VAL A 122 6.14 11.13 -7.89
C VAL A 122 7.36 12.06 -8.01
N ALA A 123 7.13 13.34 -8.34
CA ALA A 123 8.20 14.33 -8.44
C ALA A 123 8.88 14.66 -7.09
N TYR A 124 8.25 14.34 -5.96
CA TYR A 124 8.83 14.55 -4.63
C TYR A 124 9.90 13.51 -4.28
N PHE A 125 9.82 12.33 -4.88
CA PHE A 125 10.75 11.22 -4.66
C PHE A 125 11.60 10.99 -5.91
N PRO A 126 12.65 11.80 -6.16
CA PRO A 126 13.45 11.71 -7.39
C PRO A 126 14.42 10.52 -7.38
N GLY A 127 14.50 9.76 -6.29
CA GLY A 127 15.40 8.61 -6.17
C GLY A 127 15.01 7.51 -7.16
N ALA A 128 16.00 6.96 -7.89
CA ALA A 128 15.78 5.92 -8.91
C ALA A 128 15.10 4.64 -8.39
N HIS A 129 15.06 4.45 -7.07
CA HIS A 129 14.47 3.30 -6.38
C HIS A 129 13.39 3.71 -5.35
N GLN A 130 12.79 4.89 -5.50
CA GLN A 130 11.70 5.40 -4.68
C GLN A 130 10.47 5.61 -5.56
N VAL A 131 9.68 4.56 -5.71
CA VAL A 131 8.57 4.52 -6.67
C VAL A 131 7.27 4.87 -5.96
N VAL A 132 6.58 5.90 -6.43
CA VAL A 132 5.18 6.17 -6.07
C VAL A 132 4.29 5.48 -7.11
N TRP A 133 3.34 4.68 -6.64
CA TRP A 133 2.44 3.86 -7.46
C TRP A 133 0.99 4.32 -7.25
N PRO A 134 0.50 5.27 -8.06
CA PRO A 134 -0.90 5.70 -8.01
C PRO A 134 -1.84 4.56 -8.40
N VAL A 135 -2.85 4.33 -7.58
CA VAL A 135 -3.91 3.35 -7.87
C VAL A 135 -5.22 4.07 -8.18
N ASP A 136 -5.97 3.63 -9.19
CA ASP A 136 -7.36 4.08 -9.34
C ASP A 136 -8.19 3.51 -8.19
N GLY A 137 -8.54 4.35 -7.21
CA GLY A 137 -9.35 3.97 -6.06
C GLY A 137 -10.75 3.46 -6.42
N ARG A 138 -11.20 3.61 -7.68
CA ARG A 138 -12.47 3.02 -8.17
C ARG A 138 -12.36 1.53 -8.41
N THR A 139 -11.19 1.04 -8.81
CA THR A 139 -10.92 -0.37 -9.12
C THR A 139 -10.10 -1.06 -8.03
N GLY A 140 -9.28 -0.30 -7.30
CA GLY A 140 -8.23 -0.81 -6.43
C GLY A 140 -7.10 -1.49 -7.21
N LEU A 141 -6.23 -2.17 -6.48
CA LEU A 141 -5.11 -2.94 -7.05
C LEU A 141 -5.64 -4.06 -7.94
N THR A 142 -5.02 -4.19 -9.10
CA THR A 142 -5.32 -5.22 -10.10
C THR A 142 -4.25 -6.29 -10.12
N PRO A 143 -4.51 -7.46 -10.75
CA PRO A 143 -3.46 -8.45 -10.99
C PRO A 143 -2.25 -7.90 -11.75
N ASP A 144 -2.48 -6.92 -12.64
CA ASP A 144 -1.41 -6.27 -13.41
C ASP A 144 -0.53 -5.37 -12.53
N ASP A 145 -1.13 -4.66 -11.56
CA ASP A 145 -0.39 -3.89 -10.56
C ASP A 145 0.49 -4.82 -9.72
N PHE A 146 -0.05 -5.92 -9.18
CA PHE A 146 0.72 -6.87 -8.38
C PHE A 146 1.90 -7.45 -9.17
N ARG A 147 1.69 -7.78 -10.45
CA ARG A 147 2.75 -8.25 -11.34
C ARG A 147 3.80 -7.17 -11.58
N ALA A 148 3.40 -5.94 -11.83
CA ALA A 148 4.33 -4.84 -12.09
C ALA A 148 5.15 -4.49 -10.84
N ILE A 149 4.52 -4.41 -9.66
CA ILE A 149 5.18 -4.19 -8.38
C ILE A 149 6.20 -5.30 -8.11
N ARG A 150 5.83 -6.57 -8.34
CA ARG A 150 6.75 -7.70 -8.18
C ARG A 150 8.00 -7.57 -9.06
N ASN A 151 7.82 -7.10 -10.30
CA ASN A 151 8.90 -6.96 -11.26
C ASN A 151 9.75 -5.70 -11.05
N SER A 152 9.25 -4.69 -10.34
CA SER A 152 9.97 -3.43 -10.11
C SER A 152 11.27 -3.58 -9.32
N PHE A 153 11.37 -4.64 -8.52
CA PHE A 153 12.56 -4.98 -7.72
C PHE A 153 12.89 -6.49 -7.77
N ALA A 154 12.44 -7.19 -8.81
CA ALA A 154 12.95 -8.54 -9.06
C ALA A 154 14.45 -8.43 -9.30
N ASP A 155 15.26 -9.18 -8.55
CA ASP A 155 16.70 -9.24 -8.75
C ASP A 155 16.97 -9.49 -10.24
N ASN A 156 17.65 -8.56 -10.90
CA ASN A 156 18.36 -8.87 -12.13
C ASN A 156 19.41 -9.90 -11.70
N GLY A 157 19.07 -11.19 -11.82
CA GLY A 157 19.99 -12.27 -11.59
C GLY A 157 21.27 -11.95 -12.34
N ASP A 158 22.33 -11.71 -11.58
CA ASP A 158 23.67 -11.49 -12.09
C ASP A 158 23.98 -12.65 -13.06
N PRO A 159 24.16 -12.42 -14.38
CA PRO A 159 24.69 -13.45 -15.24
C PRO A 159 26.16 -13.53 -14.89
N ALA A 160 26.48 -14.42 -13.96
CA ALA A 160 27.84 -14.82 -13.62
C ALA A 160 28.69 -14.83 -14.89
N HIS A 161 29.60 -13.85 -15.00
CA HIS A 161 30.59 -13.84 -16.06
C HIS A 161 31.47 -15.07 -15.86
N SER A 162 31.30 -16.03 -16.78
CA SER A 162 32.25 -17.11 -17.03
C SER A 162 33.48 -16.59 -17.75
#